data_AF-A0A5B8ECQ3-F1
#
_entry.id   AF-A0A5B8ECQ3-F1
#
_cell.length_a   1.000
_cell.length_b   1.000
_cell.length_c   1.000
_cell.angle_alpha   90.00
_cell.angle_beta   90.00
_cell.angle_gamma   90.00
#
_symmetry.space_group_name_H-M   'P 1'
#
loop_
_entity.id
_entity.type
_entity.pdbx_description
1 polymer ?
#
loop_
_entity_poly.entity_id
_entity_poly.type
_entity_poly.pdbx_seq_one_letter_code
_entity_poly.pdbx_strand_id
1 'polypeptide(L)'
;MSDIYRLDDLDGITVGAGQDFDNFAEVIDYLLETRPYGEVKELLGFDSIADLSEYLVDSKGNYDESEAREICMNALGGEDIDEEDPYAEWGDHMYDVAAGK
;
A
#
# COMPACT_ATOMS: atom_id res chain seq x y z
N MET A 1 5.63 15.85 1.46
CA MET A 1 6.14 14.49 1.21
C MET A 1 4.91 13.67 0.90
N SER A 2 4.95 12.92 -0.19
CA SER A 2 3.87 12.01 -0.54
C SER A 2 4.29 10.68 0.00
N ASP A 3 3.62 10.21 1.05
CA ASP A 3 3.95 8.96 1.69
C ASP A 3 3.83 7.83 0.65
N ILE A 4 4.89 7.03 0.50
CA ILE A 4 4.91 5.87 -0.39
C ILE A 4 4.94 4.62 0.47
N TYR A 5 4.09 3.65 0.13
CA TYR A 5 3.98 2.38 0.82
C TYR A 5 4.28 1.23 -0.13
N ARG A 6 4.86 0.14 0.37
CA ARG A 6 5.10 -1.09 -0.40
C ARG A 6 4.28 -2.23 0.19
N LEU A 7 3.65 -3.03 -0.67
CA LEU A 7 2.81 -4.16 -0.28
C LEU A 7 3.47 -5.47 -0.71
N ASP A 8 4.17 -6.12 0.21
CA ASP A 8 5.00 -7.28 -0.11
C ASP A 8 4.19 -8.53 -0.51
N ASP A 9 2.97 -8.69 0.00
CA ASP A 9 2.09 -9.81 -0.38
C ASP A 9 1.44 -9.62 -1.77
N LEU A 10 1.66 -8.44 -2.38
CA LEU A 10 1.29 -8.13 -3.76
C LEU A 10 2.54 -7.92 -4.62
N ASP A 11 3.52 -8.81 -4.51
CA ASP A 11 4.76 -8.76 -5.29
C ASP A 11 5.56 -7.45 -5.11
N GLY A 12 5.39 -6.76 -3.97
CA GLY A 12 6.09 -5.52 -3.65
C GLY A 12 5.56 -4.29 -4.39
N ILE A 13 4.29 -4.32 -4.82
CA ILE A 13 3.60 -3.17 -5.43
C ILE A 13 3.70 -1.93 -4.55
N THR A 14 3.86 -0.76 -5.17
CA THR A 14 3.92 0.53 -4.44
C THR A 14 2.62 1.34 -4.55
N VAL A 15 2.26 1.98 -3.43
CA VAL A 15 1.06 2.81 -3.29
C VAL A 15 1.47 4.22 -2.91
N GLY A 16 0.97 5.21 -3.66
CA GLY A 16 1.26 6.63 -3.46
C GLY A 16 1.19 7.38 -4.79
N ALA A 17 1.17 8.71 -4.73
CA ALA A 17 1.01 9.52 -5.94
C ALA A 17 2.10 9.20 -7.00
N GLY A 18 1.67 8.71 -8.17
CA GLY A 18 2.55 8.34 -9.28
C GLY A 18 3.28 7.00 -9.11
N GLN A 19 2.78 6.12 -8.23
CA GLN A 19 3.24 4.74 -8.06
C GLN A 19 2.37 3.76 -8.87
N ASP A 20 2.48 2.45 -8.60
CA ASP A 20 1.65 1.42 -9.25
C ASP A 20 0.16 1.65 -8.97
N PHE A 21 -0.17 2.06 -7.74
CA PHE A 21 -1.48 2.56 -7.34
C PHE A 21 -1.39 3.96 -6.74
N ASP A 22 -2.28 4.87 -7.13
CA ASP A 22 -2.27 6.24 -6.63
C ASP A 22 -2.77 6.35 -5.19
N ASN A 23 -3.57 5.37 -4.74
CA ASN A 23 -4.22 5.32 -3.43
C ASN A 23 -4.60 3.88 -3.04
N PHE A 24 -4.96 3.65 -1.78
CA PHE A 24 -5.35 2.34 -1.27
C PHE A 24 -6.74 1.89 -1.73
N ALA A 25 -7.59 2.81 -2.19
CA ALA A 25 -8.88 2.44 -2.78
C ALA A 25 -8.67 1.57 -4.03
N GLU A 26 -7.74 1.98 -4.88
CA GLU A 26 -7.38 1.25 -6.11
C GLU A 26 -6.81 -0.15 -5.80
N VAL A 27 -6.07 -0.31 -4.70
CA VAL A 27 -5.58 -1.61 -4.24
C VAL A 27 -6.76 -2.53 -3.88
N ILE A 28 -7.74 -2.01 -3.13
CA ILE A 28 -8.93 -2.77 -2.72
C ILE A 28 -9.76 -3.16 -3.95
N ASP A 29 -9.96 -2.23 -4.88
CA ASP A 29 -10.65 -2.50 -6.15
C ASP A 29 -9.90 -3.58 -6.95
N TYR A 30 -8.58 -3.47 -7.07
CA TYR A 30 -7.74 -4.46 -7.73
C TYR A 30 -7.88 -5.86 -7.10
N LEU A 31 -7.89 -5.96 -5.77
CA LEU A 31 -8.09 -7.24 -5.07
C LEU A 31 -9.47 -7.84 -5.39
N LEU A 32 -10.52 -7.03 -5.37
CA LEU A 32 -11.89 -7.46 -5.68
C LEU A 32 -12.07 -7.87 -7.15
N GLU A 33 -11.32 -7.26 -8.08
CA GLU A 33 -11.34 -7.59 -9.49
C GLU A 33 -10.52 -8.83 -9.85
N THR A 34 -9.38 -9.04 -9.17
CA THR A 34 -8.43 -10.10 -9.51
C THR A 34 -8.58 -11.37 -8.70
N ARG A 35 -9.17 -11.30 -7.49
CA ARG A 35 -9.33 -12.44 -6.59
C ARG A 35 -10.80 -12.74 -6.29
N PRO A 36 -11.14 -14.00 -5.96
CA PRO A 36 -12.47 -14.33 -5.48
C PRO A 36 -12.82 -13.52 -4.23
N TYR A 37 -14.05 -13.00 -4.17
CA TYR A 37 -14.54 -12.22 -3.03
C TYR A 37 -14.30 -12.90 -1.66
N GLY A 38 -14.46 -14.22 -1.58
CA GLY A 38 -14.22 -14.97 -0.34
C GLY A 38 -12.77 -14.89 0.15
N GLU A 39 -11.80 -14.88 -0.76
CA GLU A 39 -10.38 -14.72 -0.41
C GLU A 39 -10.09 -13.28 0.02
N VAL A 40 -10.64 -12.29 -0.68
CA VAL A 40 -10.48 -10.86 -0.31
C VAL A 40 -11.10 -10.59 1.06
N LYS A 41 -12.26 -11.19 1.33
CA LYS A 41 -12.94 -11.16 2.62
C LYS A 41 -12.04 -11.66 3.74
N GLU A 42 -11.43 -12.84 3.56
CA GLU A 42 -10.53 -13.42 4.57
C GLU A 42 -9.23 -12.62 4.72
N LEU A 43 -8.71 -12.06 3.63
CA LEU A 43 -7.47 -11.29 3.61
C LEU A 43 -7.61 -9.96 4.35
N LEU A 44 -8.64 -9.17 4.01
CA LEU A 44 -8.87 -7.85 4.60
C LEU A 44 -9.65 -7.93 5.93
N GLY A 45 -10.24 -9.08 6.27
CA GLY A 45 -10.88 -9.29 7.57
C GLY A 45 -12.24 -8.63 7.76
N PHE A 46 -12.97 -8.33 6.67
CA PHE A 46 -14.35 -7.85 6.74
C PHE A 46 -15.35 -9.01 6.61
N ASP A 47 -16.59 -8.83 7.09
CA ASP A 47 -17.60 -9.90 7.01
C ASP A 47 -18.51 -9.79 5.78
N SER A 48 -18.70 -8.58 5.28
CA SER A 48 -19.52 -8.26 4.13
C SER A 48 -19.02 -6.99 3.42
N ILE A 49 -19.51 -6.74 2.20
CA ILE A 49 -19.25 -5.46 1.48
C ILE A 49 -19.79 -4.27 2.30
N ALA A 50 -20.87 -4.46 3.06
CA ALA A 50 -21.41 -3.40 3.91
C ALA A 50 -20.40 -3.02 5.01
N ASP A 51 -19.80 -4.00 5.68
CA ASP A 51 -18.79 -3.75 6.71
C ASP A 51 -17.55 -3.05 6.13
N LEU A 52 -17.10 -3.50 4.95
CA LEU A 52 -16.01 -2.84 4.24
C LEU A 52 -16.38 -1.39 3.89
N SER A 53 -17.60 -1.15 3.40
CA SER A 53 -18.04 0.20 3.06
C SER A 53 -18.19 1.10 4.28
N GLU A 54 -18.64 0.58 5.43
CA GLU A 54 -18.72 1.33 6.68
C GLU A 54 -17.33 1.65 7.24
N TYR A 55 -16.38 0.75 7.07
CA TYR A 55 -15.00 0.93 7.51
C TYR A 55 -14.26 1.98 6.65
N LEU A 56 -14.49 1.96 5.34
CA LEU A 56 -13.84 2.85 4.37
C LEU A 56 -14.48 4.24 4.28
N VAL A 57 -15.54 4.54 5.05
CA VAL A 57 -16.19 5.85 5.03
C VAL A 57 -16.15 6.54 6.39
N ASP A 58 -15.88 7.84 6.37
CA ASP A 58 -15.93 8.67 7.55
C ASP A 58 -17.37 8.88 8.05
N SER A 59 -17.51 9.49 9.24
CA SER A 59 -18.81 9.88 9.82
C SER A 59 -19.68 10.81 8.94
N LYS A 60 -19.15 11.33 7.84
CA LYS A 60 -19.82 12.19 6.86
C LYS A 60 -20.13 11.46 5.54
N GLY A 61 -19.75 10.19 5.41
CA GLY A 61 -19.93 9.37 4.22
C GLY A 61 -18.90 9.65 3.11
N ASN A 62 -17.79 10.32 3.41
CA ASN A 62 -16.67 10.45 2.48
C ASN A 62 -15.72 9.27 2.65
N TYR A 63 -15.05 8.90 1.57
CA TYR A 63 -14.02 7.89 1.62
C TYR A 63 -12.86 8.31 2.56
N ASP A 64 -12.47 7.40 3.45
CA ASP A 64 -11.34 7.58 4.39
C ASP A 64 -10.13 6.76 3.93
N GLU A 65 -9.19 7.44 3.30
CA GLU A 65 -7.90 6.87 2.86
C GLU A 65 -7.10 6.28 4.03
N SER A 66 -7.25 6.82 5.24
CA SER A 66 -6.44 6.42 6.40
C SER A 66 -6.79 5.01 6.86
N GLU A 67 -8.09 4.72 6.89
CA GLU A 67 -8.62 3.40 7.24
C GLU A 67 -8.29 2.38 6.14
N ALA A 68 -8.41 2.80 4.87
CA ALA A 68 -8.03 1.98 3.72
C ALA A 68 -6.54 1.62 3.71
N ARG A 69 -5.69 2.58 4.07
CA ARG A 69 -4.27 2.33 4.29
C ARG A 69 -4.07 1.33 5.41
N GLU A 70 -4.67 1.53 6.57
CA GLU A 70 -4.47 0.66 7.73
C GLU A 70 -4.82 -0.80 7.43
N ILE A 71 -5.97 -1.05 6.80
CA ILE A 71 -6.40 -2.41 6.46
C ILE A 71 -5.48 -3.06 5.44
N CYS A 72 -5.06 -2.33 4.40
CA CYS A 72 -4.15 -2.86 3.38
C CYS A 72 -2.75 -3.11 3.94
N MET A 73 -2.23 -2.19 4.75
CA MET A 73 -0.91 -2.33 5.38
C MET A 73 -0.86 -3.53 6.31
N ASN A 74 -1.91 -3.73 7.12
CA ASN A 74 -2.00 -4.88 8.02
C ASN A 74 -2.19 -6.20 7.27
N ALA A 75 -2.97 -6.21 6.19
CA ALA A 75 -3.36 -7.42 5.48
C ALA A 75 -2.38 -7.88 4.40
N LEU A 76 -1.57 -6.98 3.83
CA LEU A 76 -0.75 -7.23 2.64
C LEU A 76 0.75 -7.08 2.91
N GLY A 77 1.16 -7.10 4.17
CA GLY A 77 2.56 -6.91 4.57
C GLY A 77 3.07 -5.53 4.15
N GLY A 78 2.32 -4.49 4.49
CA GLY A 78 2.65 -3.13 4.12
C GLY A 78 3.84 -2.57 4.89
N GLU A 79 4.78 -1.98 4.17
CA GLU A 79 5.91 -1.24 4.73
C GLU A 79 5.86 0.22 4.24
N ASP A 80 6.04 1.16 5.17
CA ASP A 80 6.29 2.56 4.82
C ASP A 80 7.72 2.65 4.28
N ILE A 81 7.87 3.07 3.03
CA ILE A 81 9.17 3.17 2.37
C ILE A 81 9.67 4.62 2.28
N ASP A 82 8.93 5.57 2.87
CA ASP A 82 9.33 6.96 3.01
C ASP A 82 10.10 7.18 4.34
N GLU A 83 9.97 6.29 5.33
CA GLU A 83 10.84 6.21 6.51
C GLU A 83 12.24 5.67 6.13
N GLU A 84 13.03 6.55 5.51
CA GLU A 84 14.48 6.49 5.39
C GLU A 84 15.00 5.10 5.00
N ASP A 85 14.91 4.75 3.71
CA ASP A 85 15.64 3.61 3.15
C ASP A 85 17.10 3.65 3.64
N PRO A 86 17.53 2.76 4.55
CA PRO A 86 18.91 2.73 5.00
C PRO A 86 19.86 2.31 3.86
N TYR A 87 19.33 1.91 2.70
CA TYR A 87 20.07 1.67 1.46
C TYR A 87 20.13 2.86 0.49
N ALA A 88 19.40 3.96 0.70
CA ALA A 88 19.52 5.15 -0.15
C ALA A 88 20.92 5.77 -0.06
N GLU A 89 21.63 5.59 1.07
CA GLU A 89 23.03 6.03 1.24
C GLU A 89 24.08 5.09 0.61
N TRP A 90 23.73 3.85 0.24
CA TRP A 90 24.68 2.92 -0.39
C TRP A 90 24.80 3.11 -1.91
N GLY A 91 23.85 3.82 -2.53
CA GLY A 91 23.90 4.18 -3.95
C GLY A 91 24.98 5.20 -4.29
N ASP A 92 25.32 6.09 -3.35
CA ASP A 92 26.33 7.13 -3.55
C ASP A 92 27.76 6.60 -3.33
N HIS A 93 27.92 5.55 -2.51
CA HIS A 93 29.26 5.00 -2.21
C HIS A 93 29.85 4.15 -3.36
N MET A 94 29.05 3.79 -4.37
CA MET A 94 29.50 3.08 -5.57
C MET A 94 30.01 4.02 -6.67
N TYR A 95 29.65 5.31 -6.64
CA TYR A 95 30.10 6.26 -7.66
C TYR A 95 31.59 6.60 -7.53
N ASP A 96 32.13 6.60 -6.31
CA ASP A 96 33.56 6.84 -6.07
C ASP A 96 34.45 5.64 -6.40
N VAL A 97 33.91 4.41 -6.42
CA VAL A 97 34.68 3.21 -6.82
C VAL A 97 34.69 3.02 -8.35
N ALA A 98 33.64 3.47 -9.04
CA ALA A 98 33.58 3.43 -10.51
C ALA A 98 34.34 4.61 -11.17
N ALA A 99 34.44 5.76 -10.51
CA ALA A 99 35.18 6.94 -10.98
C ALA A 99 36.62 6.95 -10.45
N GLY A 100 37.37 5.87 -10.72
CA GLY A 100 38.71 5.62 -10.18
C GLY A 100 39.61 6.85 -9.97
N LYS A 101 39.70 7.28 -8.72
CA LYS A 101 40.73 8.18 -8.19
C LYS A 101 41.34 7.61 -6.93
#